data_AF-A0A545TA82-F1
#
_entry.id   AF-A0A545TA82-F1
#
_cell.length_a   1.000
_cell.length_b   1.000
_cell.length_c   1.000
_cell.angle_alpha   90.00
_cell.angle_beta   90.00
_cell.angle_gamma   90.00
#
_symmetry.space_group_name_H-M   'P 1'
#
loop_
_entity.id
_entity.type
_entity.pdbx_description
1 polymer ?
#
loop_
_entity_poly.entity_id
_entity_poly.type
_entity_poly.pdbx_seq_one_letter_code
_entity_poly.pdbx_strand_id
1 'polypeptide(L)'
;MIKLKDAYLALILSFALAYMIEFVLGYTNAWTVPKSIYEFLGMHFGHFIVGLLTITLPYFLVALIVMPALVVVCGKNAPKYSVITLFGVLVVFGLSSSSFVFTASNFVLVLPVIMGLLSIVLATYIVTNKLRLS
;
A
#
# COMPACT_ATOMS: atom_id res chain seq x y z
N MET A 1 19.95 -13.07 9.23
CA MET A 1 19.43 -14.34 8.69
C MET A 1 17.91 -14.30 8.75
N ILE A 2 17.23 -14.48 7.61
CA ILE A 2 15.76 -14.53 7.54
C ILE A 2 15.32 -15.90 8.09
N LYS A 3 14.39 -15.92 9.04
CA LYS A 3 13.82 -17.19 9.53
C LYS A 3 12.68 -17.59 8.60
N LEU A 4 12.69 -18.84 8.17
CA LEU A 4 11.72 -19.35 7.20
C LEU A 4 10.27 -19.20 7.68
N LYS A 5 10.00 -19.49 8.97
CA LYS A 5 8.68 -19.33 9.59
C LYS A 5 8.15 -17.90 9.50
N ASP A 6 9.00 -16.91 9.78
CA ASP A 6 8.63 -15.50 9.77
C ASP A 6 8.37 -15.01 8.34
N ALA A 7 9.11 -15.54 7.36
CA ALA A 7 8.91 -15.25 5.95
C ALA A 7 7.55 -15.77 5.44
N TYR A 8 7.13 -16.97 5.86
CA TYR A 8 5.79 -17.49 5.54
C TYR A 8 4.69 -16.61 6.13
N LEU A 9 4.85 -16.14 7.37
CA LEU A 9 3.88 -15.24 8.00
C LEU A 9 3.81 -13.90 7.28
N ALA A 10 4.96 -13.34 6.88
CA ALA A 10 5.01 -12.13 6.07
C ALA A 10 4.30 -12.30 4.72
N LEU A 11 4.43 -13.48 4.09
CA LEU A 11 3.76 -13.83 2.85
C LEU A 11 2.24 -13.93 3.01
N ILE A 12 1.75 -14.60 4.06
CA ILE A 12 0.32 -14.66 4.40
C ILE A 12 -0.23 -13.25 4.62
N LEU A 13 0.52 -12.42 5.34
CA LEU A 13 0.18 -11.01 5.55
C LEU A 13 0.10 -10.24 4.24
N SER A 14 0.94 -10.55 3.23
CA SER A 14 0.85 -9.94 1.90
C SER A 14 -0.48 -10.21 1.22
N PHE A 15 -0.98 -11.44 1.28
CA PHE A 15 -2.27 -11.79 0.67
C PHE A 15 -3.43 -11.08 1.38
N ALA A 16 -3.42 -11.08 2.71
CA ALA A 16 -4.43 -10.35 3.49
C ALA A 16 -4.40 -8.84 3.20
N LEU A 17 -3.20 -8.25 3.18
CA LEU A 17 -3.00 -6.84 2.90
C LEU A 17 -3.46 -6.47 1.48
N ALA A 18 -3.08 -7.25 0.47
CA ALA A 18 -3.48 -7.01 -0.91
C ALA A 18 -5.00 -7.01 -1.06
N TYR A 19 -5.69 -7.98 -0.46
CA TYR A 19 -7.15 -8.06 -0.50
C TYR A 19 -7.82 -6.88 0.20
N MET A 20 -7.32 -6.47 1.38
CA MET A 20 -7.84 -5.30 2.09
C MET A 20 -7.61 -4.00 1.30
N ILE A 21 -6.45 -3.85 0.67
CA ILE A 21 -6.17 -2.69 -0.18
C ILE A 21 -7.13 -2.65 -1.36
N GLU A 22 -7.31 -3.77 -2.06
CA GLU A 22 -8.22 -3.84 -3.21
C GLU A 22 -9.68 -3.50 -2.82
N PHE A 23 -10.13 -4.02 -1.68
CA PHE A 23 -11.44 -3.67 -1.12
C PHE A 23 -11.56 -2.16 -0.88
N VAL A 24 -10.60 -1.54 -0.18
CA VAL A 24 -10.64 -0.09 0.12
C VAL A 24 -10.53 0.75 -1.15
N LEU A 25 -9.68 0.37 -2.11
CA LEU A 25 -9.58 1.01 -3.42
C LEU A 25 -10.90 0.97 -4.18
N GLY A 26 -11.63 -0.15 -4.11
CA GLY A 26 -12.95 -0.27 -4.72
C GLY A 26 -13.92 0.79 -4.18
N TYR A 27 -13.90 1.04 -2.86
CA TYR A 27 -14.71 2.10 -2.25
C TYR A 27 -14.22 3.51 -2.58
N THR A 28 -12.92 3.76 -2.60
CA THR A 28 -12.39 5.10 -2.90
C THR A 28 -12.55 5.48 -4.37
N ASN A 29 -12.51 4.51 -5.29
CA ASN A 29 -12.81 4.76 -6.71
C ASN A 29 -14.30 5.08 -6.94
N ALA A 30 -15.19 4.64 -6.04
CA ALA A 30 -16.60 5.05 -6.07
C ALA A 30 -16.79 6.51 -5.61
N TRP A 31 -15.78 7.14 -5.01
CA TRP A 31 -15.86 8.55 -4.62
C TRP A 31 -15.60 9.42 -5.84
N THR A 32 -16.62 10.16 -6.25
CA THR A 32 -16.50 11.18 -7.30
C THR A 32 -15.58 12.29 -6.83
N VAL A 33 -14.40 12.39 -7.44
CA VAL A 33 -13.46 13.48 -7.19
C VAL A 33 -14.09 14.80 -7.66
N PRO A 34 -14.10 15.86 -6.84
CA PRO A 34 -14.64 17.15 -7.23
C PRO A 34 -13.90 17.72 -8.45
N LYS A 35 -14.65 18.09 -9.51
CA LYS A 35 -14.10 18.76 -10.70
C LYS A 35 -13.26 20.01 -10.35
N SER A 36 -13.60 20.67 -9.25
CA SER A 36 -12.88 21.83 -8.72
C SER A 36 -11.40 21.59 -8.42
N ILE A 37 -10.98 20.35 -8.09
CA ILE A 37 -9.57 20.03 -7.85
C ILE A 37 -8.76 20.10 -9.15
N TYR A 38 -9.34 19.61 -10.26
CA TYR A 38 -8.70 19.65 -11.58
C TYR A 38 -8.65 21.07 -12.14
N GLU A 39 -9.72 21.85 -11.93
CA GLU A 39 -9.82 23.23 -12.39
C GLU A 39 -8.85 24.15 -11.62
N PHE A 40 -8.65 23.93 -10.32
CA PHE A 40 -7.76 24.76 -9.49
C PHE A 40 -6.26 24.46 -9.69
N LEU A 41 -5.89 23.20 -9.92
CA LEU A 41 -4.49 22.75 -9.95
C LEU A 41 -3.96 22.46 -11.36
N GLY A 42 -4.82 22.46 -12.38
CA GLY A 42 -4.51 21.99 -13.72
C GLY A 42 -4.59 20.45 -13.83
N MET A 43 -4.86 19.95 -15.04
CA MET A 43 -5.15 18.52 -15.29
C MET A 43 -4.09 17.56 -14.71
N HIS A 44 -2.81 17.78 -15.01
CA HIS A 44 -1.75 16.85 -14.61
C HIS A 44 -1.52 16.80 -13.10
N PHE A 45 -1.48 17.97 -12.43
CA PHE A 45 -1.28 18.02 -10.98
C PHE A 45 -2.54 17.57 -10.22
N GLY A 46 -3.73 17.89 -10.74
CA GLY A 46 -5.00 17.38 -10.25
C GLY A 46 -5.04 15.85 -10.27
N HIS A 47 -4.69 15.20 -11.38
CA HIS A 47 -4.61 13.73 -11.46
C HIS A 47 -3.63 13.13 -10.45
N PHE A 48 -2.49 13.77 -10.23
CA PHE A 48 -1.51 13.31 -9.25
C PHE A 48 -2.03 13.40 -7.81
N ILE A 49 -2.56 14.56 -7.40
CA ILE A 49 -3.12 14.76 -6.05
C ILE A 49 -4.29 13.81 -5.80
N VAL A 50 -5.15 13.62 -6.79
CA VAL A 50 -6.25 12.67 -6.71
C VAL A 50 -5.72 11.26 -6.51
N GLY A 51 -4.73 10.83 -7.30
CA GLY A 51 -4.10 9.54 -7.11
C GLY A 51 -3.47 9.38 -5.71
N LEU A 52 -2.85 10.42 -5.17
CA LEU A 52 -2.34 10.37 -3.78
C LEU A 52 -3.46 10.13 -2.77
N LEU A 53 -4.61 10.77 -2.94
CA LEU A 53 -5.75 10.66 -2.01
C LEU A 53 -6.53 9.36 -2.18
N THR A 54 -6.73 8.89 -3.41
CA THR A 54 -7.57 7.72 -3.70
C THR A 54 -6.78 6.41 -3.74
N ILE A 55 -5.45 6.48 -3.88
CA ILE A 55 -4.56 5.32 -3.95
C ILE A 55 -3.57 5.32 -2.78
N THR A 56 -2.63 6.28 -2.73
CA THR A 56 -1.50 6.24 -1.77
C THR A 56 -1.98 6.26 -0.32
N LEU A 57 -2.93 7.14 0.01
CA LEU A 57 -3.46 7.29 1.36
C LEU A 57 -4.16 6.00 1.85
N PRO A 58 -5.07 5.37 1.08
CA PRO A 58 -5.60 4.04 1.40
C PRO A 58 -4.54 2.97 1.67
N TYR A 59 -3.52 2.87 0.81
CA TYR A 59 -2.43 1.90 1.02
C TYR A 59 -1.76 2.12 2.38
N PHE A 60 -1.46 3.37 2.71
CA PHE A 60 -0.80 3.72 3.96
C PHE A 60 -1.69 3.44 5.18
N LEU A 61 -2.98 3.78 5.11
CA LEU A 61 -3.93 3.56 6.21
C LEU A 61 -4.15 2.06 6.47
N VAL A 62 -4.34 1.26 5.42
CA VAL A 62 -4.48 -0.19 5.56
C VAL A 62 -3.18 -0.79 6.08
N ALA A 63 -2.02 -0.34 5.59
CA ALA A 63 -0.73 -0.78 6.11
C ALA A 63 -0.58 -0.46 7.61
N LEU A 64 -1.00 0.72 8.08
CA LEU A 64 -0.95 1.07 9.51
C LEU A 64 -1.80 0.14 10.38
N ILE A 65 -2.90 -0.40 9.86
CA ILE A 65 -3.78 -1.33 10.58
C ILE A 65 -3.18 -2.74 10.61
N VAL A 66 -2.56 -3.16 9.50
CA VAL A 66 -2.11 -4.55 9.29
C VAL A 66 -0.68 -4.78 9.81
N MET A 67 0.22 -3.80 9.69
CA MET A 67 1.62 -3.94 10.10
C MET A 67 1.88 -4.17 11.59
N PRO A 68 1.03 -3.73 12.55
CA PRO A 68 1.14 -4.14 13.95
C PRO A 68 1.22 -5.66 14.12
N ALA A 69 0.45 -6.44 13.35
CA ALA A 69 0.51 -7.91 13.42
C ALA A 69 1.89 -8.43 12.98
N LEU A 70 2.47 -7.85 11.91
CA LEU A 70 3.82 -8.19 11.47
C LEU A 70 4.87 -7.84 12.53
N VAL A 71 4.72 -6.70 13.20
CA VAL A 71 5.64 -6.27 14.27
C VAL A 71 5.54 -7.17 15.50
N VAL A 72 4.34 -7.59 15.90
CA VAL A 72 4.15 -8.52 17.02
C VAL A 72 4.86 -9.86 16.76
N VAL A 73 4.78 -10.36 15.52
CA VAL A 73 5.37 -11.66 15.14
C VAL A 73 6.88 -11.57 14.91
N CYS A 74 7.33 -10.58 14.14
CA CYS A 74 8.71 -10.49 13.67
C CYS A 74 9.60 -9.56 14.52
N GLY A 75 8.99 -8.83 15.46
CA GLY A 75 9.66 -7.91 16.38
C GLY A 75 10.56 -6.91 15.64
N LYS A 76 11.82 -6.84 16.10
CA LYS A 76 12.84 -5.91 15.56
C LYS A 76 13.18 -6.14 14.09
N ASN A 77 12.83 -7.29 13.51
CA ASN A 77 13.10 -7.60 12.11
C ASN A 77 11.92 -7.27 11.18
N ALA A 78 10.77 -6.81 11.69
CA ALA A 78 9.58 -6.53 10.90
C ALA A 78 9.83 -5.62 9.67
N PRO A 79 10.68 -4.57 9.72
CA PRO A 79 10.99 -3.76 8.52
C PRO A 79 11.67 -4.54 7.38
N LYS A 80 12.38 -5.63 7.71
CA LYS A 80 12.96 -6.52 6.67
C LYS A 80 11.89 -7.37 6.02
N TYR A 81 10.94 -7.85 6.82
CA TYR A 81 9.82 -8.67 6.35
C TYR A 81 8.76 -7.84 5.61
N SER A 82 8.62 -6.54 5.88
CA SER A 82 7.72 -5.67 5.12
C SER A 82 8.14 -5.47 3.67
N VAL A 83 9.43 -5.64 3.34
CA VAL A 83 9.89 -5.67 1.95
C VAL A 83 9.36 -6.91 1.24
N ILE A 84 9.39 -8.08 1.92
CA ILE A 84 8.77 -9.31 1.41
C ILE A 84 7.26 -9.09 1.26
N THR A 85 6.63 -8.41 2.21
CA THR A 85 5.21 -8.08 2.14
C THR A 85 4.88 -7.19 0.94
N LEU A 86 5.69 -6.16 0.68
CA LEU A 86 5.57 -5.31 -0.51
C LEU A 86 5.66 -6.13 -1.80
N PHE A 87 6.66 -7.00 -1.95
CA PHE A 87 6.80 -7.84 -3.13
C PHE A 87 5.62 -8.81 -3.28
N GLY A 88 5.14 -9.40 -2.17
CA GLY A 88 3.96 -10.25 -2.19
C GLY A 88 2.71 -9.51 -2.66
N VAL A 89 2.49 -8.29 -2.17
CA VAL A 89 1.40 -7.42 -2.64
C VAL A 89 1.54 -7.13 -4.13
N LEU A 90 2.75 -6.81 -4.60
CA LEU A 90 3.00 -6.55 -6.02
C LEU A 90 2.69 -7.77 -6.90
N VAL A 91 3.05 -8.98 -6.45
CA VAL A 91 2.71 -10.22 -7.15
C VAL A 91 1.20 -10.43 -7.20
N VAL A 92 0.49 -10.25 -6.09
CA VAL A 92 -0.98 -10.39 -6.04
C VAL A 92 -1.67 -9.38 -6.97
N PHE A 93 -1.23 -8.13 -6.98
CA PHE A 93 -1.74 -7.11 -7.90
C PHE A 93 -1.37 -7.38 -9.36
N GLY A 94 -0.16 -7.89 -9.62
CA GLY A 94 0.29 -8.24 -10.97
C GLY A 94 -0.48 -9.44 -11.56
N LEU A 95 -0.92 -10.37 -10.71
CA LEU A 95 -1.77 -11.48 -11.10
C LEU A 95 -3.25 -11.08 -11.28
N SER A 96 -3.68 -9.98 -10.64
CA SER A 96 -5.01 -9.41 -10.79
C SER A 96 -5.06 -8.52 -12.04
N SER A 97 -5.33 -9.15 -13.18
CA SER A 97 -5.15 -8.60 -14.53
C SER A 97 -5.90 -7.29 -14.83
N SER A 98 -6.94 -6.93 -14.09
CA SER A 98 -7.70 -5.68 -14.30
C SER A 98 -6.99 -4.44 -13.74
N SER A 99 -6.42 -4.53 -12.55
CA SER A 99 -5.88 -3.39 -11.80
C SER A 99 -4.52 -2.93 -12.32
N PHE A 100 -3.68 -3.86 -12.77
CA PHE A 100 -2.38 -3.55 -13.36
C PHE A 100 -2.50 -2.89 -14.74
N VAL A 101 -3.39 -3.39 -15.59
CA VAL A 101 -3.61 -2.84 -16.95
C VAL A 101 -4.19 -1.43 -16.89
N PHE A 102 -5.09 -1.14 -15.95
CA PHE A 102 -5.61 0.20 -15.72
C PHE A 102 -4.53 1.18 -15.21
N THR A 103 -3.63 0.73 -14.35
CA THR A 103 -2.54 1.56 -13.82
C THR A 103 -1.46 1.82 -14.89
N ALA A 104 -1.10 0.80 -15.68
CA ALA A 104 -0.09 0.90 -16.72
C ALA A 104 -0.52 1.80 -17.91
N SER A 105 -1.83 1.85 -18.19
CA SER A 105 -2.40 2.74 -19.22
C SER A 105 -2.52 4.19 -18.77
N ASN A 106 -2.41 4.47 -17.45
CA ASN A 106 -2.47 5.82 -16.88
C ASN A 106 -1.16 6.16 -16.19
N PHE A 107 -0.15 6.61 -16.96
CA PHE A 107 1.20 6.91 -16.45
C PHE A 107 1.20 7.84 -15.23
N VAL A 108 0.26 8.79 -15.16
CA VAL A 108 0.12 9.74 -14.03
C VAL A 108 -0.27 9.03 -12.71
N LEU A 109 -0.94 7.88 -12.78
CA LEU A 109 -1.35 7.09 -11.62
C LEU A 109 -0.29 6.09 -11.15
N VAL A 110 0.74 5.83 -11.97
CA VAL A 110 1.86 4.94 -11.61
C VAL A 110 2.61 5.47 -10.39
N LEU A 111 2.86 6.77 -10.33
CA LEU A 111 3.61 7.39 -9.23
C LEU A 111 2.88 7.25 -7.87
N PRO A 112 1.58 7.58 -7.74
CA PRO A 112 0.81 7.28 -6.54
C PRO A 112 0.80 5.80 -6.12
N VAL A 113 0.75 4.86 -7.07
CA VAL A 113 0.82 3.42 -6.75
C VAL A 113 2.18 3.05 -6.17
N ILE A 114 3.28 3.51 -6.78
CA ILE A 114 4.64 3.28 -6.25
C ILE A 114 4.76 3.88 -4.84
N MET A 115 4.28 5.10 -4.65
CA MET A 115 4.26 5.75 -3.33
C MET A 115 3.41 4.96 -2.32
N GLY A 116 2.27 4.43 -2.73
CA GLY A 116 1.41 3.57 -1.92
C GLY A 116 2.12 2.29 -1.50
N LEU A 117 2.81 1.62 -2.41
CA LEU A 117 3.59 0.42 -2.09
C LEU A 117 4.74 0.73 -1.12
N LEU A 118 5.50 1.80 -1.36
CA LEU A 118 6.57 2.22 -0.46
C LEU A 118 6.04 2.63 0.92
N SER A 119 4.81 3.14 0.99
CA SER A 119 4.15 3.49 2.25
C SER A 119 3.98 2.28 3.19
N ILE A 120 3.93 1.04 2.67
CA ILE A 120 3.89 -0.20 3.47
C ILE A 120 5.15 -0.33 4.33
N VAL A 121 6.32 -0.10 3.73
CA VAL A 121 7.60 -0.16 4.43
C VAL A 121 7.69 0.97 5.46
N LEU A 122 7.25 2.18 5.08
CA LEU A 122 7.21 3.34 5.98
C LEU A 122 6.29 3.09 7.18
N ALA A 123 5.08 2.59 6.95
CA ALA A 123 4.11 2.25 7.99
C ALA A 123 4.70 1.22 8.96
N THR A 124 5.35 0.17 8.43
CA THR A 124 6.03 -0.83 9.26
C THR A 124 7.11 -0.21 10.13
N TYR A 125 7.91 0.70 9.58
CA TYR A 125 8.97 1.38 10.32
C TYR A 125 8.40 2.23 11.46
N ILE A 126 7.35 3.01 11.19
CA ILE A 126 6.65 3.83 12.19
C ILE A 126 6.11 2.95 13.32
N VAL A 127 5.39 1.88 12.97
CA VAL A 127 4.77 0.96 13.92
C VAL A 127 5.83 0.23 14.75
N THR A 128 6.93 -0.21 14.12
CA THR A 128 8.05 -0.87 14.82
C THR A 128 8.69 0.04 15.86
N ASN A 129 8.89 1.33 15.54
CA ASN A 129 9.48 2.29 16.46
C ASN A 129 8.53 2.68 17.60
N LYS A 130 7.23 2.79 17.34
CA LYS A 130 6.22 3.10 18.36
C LYS A 130 6.00 1.94 19.33
N LEU A 131 5.86 0.70 18.84
CA LEU A 131 5.68 -0.49 19.67
C LEU A 131 6.94 -0.89 20.46
N ARG A 132 8.11 -0.32 20.14
CA ARG A 132 9.34 -0.49 20.94
C ARG A 132 9.39 0.37 22.21
N LEU A 133 8.56 1.41 22.28
CA LEU A 133 8.54 2.38 23.38
C LEU A 133 7.50 2.03 24.46
N SER A 134 6.74 0.94 24.27
CA SER A 134 5.82 0.35 25.23
C SER A 134 6.40 -0.94 25.80
#